data_AF-A0A4V3JQ86-F1
#
_entry.id   AF-A0A4V3JQ86-F1
#
_cell.length_a   1.000
_cell.length_b   1.000
_cell.length_c   1.000
_cell.angle_alpha   90.00
_cell.angle_beta   90.00
_cell.angle_gamma   90.00
#
_symmetry.space_group_name_H-M   'P 1'
#
loop_
_entity.id
_entity.type
_entity.pdbx_description
1 polymer ?
#
loop_
_entity_poly.entity_id
_entity_poly.type
_entity_poly.pdbx_seq_one_letter_code
_entity_poly.pdbx_strand_id
1 'polypeptide(L)'
;MVKNQLIVKWVCIFFLFFMVIKCQRQFGNSADLCAFAILEGEGLNSEDLKKLNVGLISREEYDRIIRVRNESTIGICILSFIKREKNQNF
;
A
#
# COMPACT_ATOMS: atom_id res chain seq x y z
N MET A 1 1.24 0.68 -49.35
CA MET A 1 1.66 -0.13 -48.18
C MET A 1 1.80 0.65 -46.86
N VAL A 2 2.21 1.93 -46.86
CA VAL A 2 2.45 2.72 -45.62
C VAL A 2 1.19 3.02 -44.79
N LYS A 3 0.02 3.18 -45.44
CA LYS A 3 -1.25 3.54 -44.78
C LYS A 3 -1.76 2.47 -43.81
N ASN A 4 -1.57 1.19 -44.12
CA ASN A 4 -1.97 0.07 -43.26
C ASN A 4 -1.09 -0.05 -42.01
N GLN A 5 0.20 0.29 -42.09
CA GLN A 5 1.08 0.26 -40.92
C GLN A 5 0.75 1.35 -39.90
N LEU A 6 0.30 2.53 -40.35
CA LEU A 6 -0.17 3.59 -39.47
C LEU A 6 -1.43 3.16 -38.71
N ILE A 7 -2.39 2.53 -39.39
CA ILE A 7 -3.64 2.05 -38.76
C ILE A 7 -3.33 0.99 -37.68
N VAL A 8 -2.44 0.03 -37.97
CA VAL A 8 -2.06 -1.01 -37.00
C VAL A 8 -1.39 -0.40 -35.76
N LYS A 9 -0.52 0.60 -35.93
CA LYS A 9 0.09 1.31 -34.80
C LYS A 9 -0.94 2.02 -33.92
N TRP A 10 -1.91 2.71 -34.52
CA TRP A 10 -2.97 3.38 -33.77
C TRP A 10 -3.87 2.39 -33.03
N VAL A 11 -4.18 1.23 -33.63
CA VAL A 11 -4.95 0.16 -32.98
C VAL A 11 -4.18 -0.43 -31.79
N CYS A 12 -2.88 -0.68 -31.91
CA CYS A 12 -2.06 -1.16 -30.79
C CYS A 12 -1.99 -0.15 -29.65
N ILE A 13 -1.81 1.14 -29.95
CA ILE A 13 -1.77 2.21 -28.92
C ILE A 13 -3.12 2.32 -28.21
N PHE A 14 -4.23 2.24 -28.94
CA PHE A 14 -5.57 2.24 -28.37
C PHE A 14 -5.77 1.02 -27.46
N PHE A 15 -5.37 -0.18 -27.90
CA PHE A 15 -5.50 -1.39 -27.08
C PHE A 15 -4.67 -1.33 -25.78
N LEU A 16 -3.46 -0.80 -25.85
CA LEU A 16 -2.61 -0.57 -24.68
C LEU A 16 -3.25 0.44 -23.71
N PHE A 17 -3.86 1.50 -24.22
CA PHE A 17 -4.55 2.49 -23.38
C PHE A 17 -5.73 1.88 -22.62
N PHE A 18 -6.53 1.03 -23.27
CA PHE A 18 -7.64 0.33 -22.61
C PHE A 18 -7.19 -0.70 -21.56
N MET A 19 -6.06 -1.37 -21.79
CA MET A 19 -5.45 -2.27 -20.81
C MET A 19 -5.04 -1.52 -19.54
N VAL A 20 -4.47 -0.31 -19.66
CA VAL A 20 -4.05 0.51 -18.50
C VAL A 20 -5.24 0.98 -17.67
N ILE A 21 -6.35 1.38 -18.29
CA ILE A 21 -7.56 1.84 -17.58
C ILE A 21 -8.18 0.74 -16.71
N LYS A 22 -8.12 -0.52 -17.17
CA LYS A 22 -8.64 -1.66 -16.40
C LYS A 22 -7.67 -2.20 -15.35
N CYS A 23 -6.40 -1.80 -15.39
CA CYS A 23 -5.36 -2.37 -14.54
C CYS A 23 -5.35 -1.80 -13.11
N GLN A 24 -5.88 -0.59 -12.86
CA GLN A 24 -5.65 0.09 -11.56
C GLN A 24 -6.85 0.25 -10.63
N ARG A 25 -8.09 0.05 -11.08
CA ARG A 25 -9.24 0.35 -10.20
C ARG A 25 -9.41 -0.61 -9.04
N GLN A 26 -9.05 -1.88 -9.19
CA GLN A 26 -9.18 -2.82 -8.09
C GLN A 26 -8.14 -2.56 -6.99
N PHE A 27 -6.95 -2.00 -7.30
CA PHE A 27 -5.83 -1.93 -6.34
C PHE A 27 -5.69 -0.61 -5.56
N GLY A 28 -6.44 0.45 -5.91
CA GLY A 28 -6.28 1.78 -5.28
C GLY A 28 -6.56 1.77 -3.78
N ASN A 29 -7.71 1.24 -3.35
CA ASN A 29 -8.19 1.42 -1.97
C ASN A 29 -7.40 0.64 -0.90
N SER A 30 -6.79 -0.51 -1.22
CA SER A 30 -6.03 -1.30 -0.25
C SER A 30 -4.58 -0.84 -0.11
N ALA A 31 -4.00 -0.29 -1.18
CA ALA A 31 -2.65 0.27 -1.16
C ALA A 31 -2.61 1.53 -0.30
N ASP A 32 -3.62 2.39 -0.42
CA ASP A 32 -3.72 3.62 0.36
C ASP A 32 -3.88 3.32 1.85
N LEU A 33 -4.73 2.36 2.25
CA LEU A 33 -4.89 1.98 3.67
C LEU A 33 -3.60 1.41 4.29
N CYS A 34 -2.87 0.58 3.55
CA CYS A 34 -1.55 0.13 4.01
C CYS A 34 -0.53 1.28 4.07
N ALA A 35 -0.52 2.17 3.08
CA ALA A 35 0.38 3.32 3.05
C ALA A 35 0.12 4.28 4.22
N PHE A 36 -1.16 4.54 4.55
CA PHE A 36 -1.54 5.32 5.72
C PHE A 36 -1.11 4.63 7.03
N ALA A 37 -1.32 3.32 7.16
CA ALA A 37 -0.90 2.58 8.35
C ALA A 37 0.64 2.55 8.52
N ILE A 38 1.40 2.53 7.42
CA ILE A 38 2.86 2.63 7.43
C ILE A 38 3.30 4.03 7.86
N LEU A 39 2.73 5.08 7.26
CA LEU A 39 3.04 6.47 7.61
C LEU A 39 2.72 6.80 9.08
N GLU A 40 1.55 6.37 9.56
CA GLU A 40 1.17 6.53 10.96
C GLU A 40 2.11 5.75 11.90
N GLY A 41 2.53 4.54 11.48
CA GLY A 41 3.52 3.75 12.21
C GLY A 41 4.90 4.39 12.30
N GLU A 42 5.37 5.04 11.23
CA GLU A 42 6.64 5.78 11.21
C GLU A 42 6.59 7.01 12.12
N GLY A 43 5.47 7.74 12.11
CA GLY A 43 5.24 8.88 13.01
C GLY A 43 5.33 8.49 14.49
N LEU A 44 4.62 7.41 14.86
CA LEU A 44 4.64 6.88 16.22
C LEU A 44 6.03 6.35 16.63
N ASN A 45 6.77 5.72 15.71
CA ASN A 45 8.15 5.30 15.98
C ASN A 45 9.06 6.48 16.35
N SER A 46 8.90 7.62 15.68
CA SER A 46 9.69 8.83 15.98
C SER A 46 9.40 9.38 17.39
N GLU A 47 8.14 9.33 17.82
CA GLU A 47 7.71 9.78 19.15
C GLU A 47 8.22 8.83 20.24
N ASP A 48 8.13 7.52 20.00
CA ASP A 48 8.61 6.51 20.95
C ASP A 48 10.14 6.55 21.07
N LEU A 49 10.86 6.82 19.97
CA LEU A 49 12.31 7.03 20.01
C LEU A 49 12.66 8.27 20.83
N LYS A 50 11.87 9.34 20.71
CA LYS A 50 12.03 10.54 21.55
C LYS A 50 11.80 10.21 23.02
N LYS A 51 10.76 9.45 23.36
CA LYS A 51 10.48 8.98 24.73
C LYS A 51 11.63 8.14 25.28
N LEU A 52 12.21 7.26 24.47
CA LEU A 52 13.39 6.48 24.84
C LEU A 52 14.60 7.40 25.13
N ASN A 53 14.85 8.37 24.24
CA ASN A 53 15.97 9.29 24.37
C ASN A 53 15.87 10.20 25.61
N VAL A 54 14.66 10.57 26.03
CA VAL A 54 14.44 11.34 27.26
C VAL A 54 14.27 10.45 28.50
N GLY A 55 14.40 9.13 28.37
CA GLY A 55 14.31 8.17 29.47
C GLY A 55 12.90 7.94 30.02
N LEU A 56 11.85 8.31 29.28
CA LEU A 56 10.45 8.08 29.66
C LEU A 56 10.02 6.61 29.50
N ILE A 57 10.69 5.87 28.61
CA ILE A 57 10.49 4.42 28.41
C ILE A 57 11.83 3.71 28.41
N SER A 58 11.84 2.44 28.83
CA SER A 58 13.02 1.58 28.74
C SER A 58 13.22 1.07 27.31
N ARG A 59 14.43 0.57 27.02
CA ARG A 59 14.72 -0.06 25.72
C ARG A 59 13.86 -1.31 25.48
N GLU A 60 13.61 -2.10 26.52
CA GLU A 60 12.74 -3.28 26.42
C GLU A 60 11.29 -2.91 26.07
N GLU A 61 10.76 -1.84 26.66
CA GLU A 61 9.41 -1.36 26.35
C GLU A 61 9.33 -0.79 24.93
N TYR A 62 10.36 -0.07 24.48
CA TYR A 62 10.46 0.40 23.10
C TYR A 62 10.45 -0.75 22.08
N ASP A 63 11.26 -1.78 22.30
CA ASP A 63 11.33 -2.94 21.40
C ASP A 63 10.01 -3.73 21.38
N ARG A 64 9.32 -3.82 22.53
CA ARG A 64 7.99 -4.41 22.63
C ARG A 64 6.96 -3.63 21.82
N ILE A 65 6.93 -2.31 21.94
CA ILE A 65 6.01 -1.43 21.20
C ILE A 65 6.21 -1.59 19.68
N ILE A 66 7.47 -1.59 19.21
CA ILE A 66 7.77 -1.79 17.79
C ILE A 66 7.29 -3.16 17.30
N ARG A 67 7.54 -4.22 18.07
CA ARG A 67 7.11 -5.58 17.69
C ARG A 67 5.59 -5.65 17.54
N VAL A 68 4.84 -5.17 18.54
CA VAL A 68 3.37 -5.20 18.52
C VAL A 68 2.81 -4.36 17.36
N ARG A 69 3.43 -3.20 17.08
CA ARG A 69 3.03 -2.33 15.96
C ARG A 69 3.25 -3.01 14.62
N ASN A 70 4.43 -3.60 14.39
CA ASN A 70 4.71 -4.33 13.15
C ASN A 70 3.74 -5.50 12.93
N GLU A 71 3.46 -6.28 13.97
CA GLU A 71 2.50 -7.39 13.90
C GLU A 71 1.08 -6.88 13.57
N SER A 72 0.68 -5.75 14.16
CA SER A 72 -0.63 -5.13 13.93
C SER A 72 -0.76 -4.53 12.52
N THR A 73 0.26 -3.82 12.03
CA THR A 73 0.28 -3.25 10.68
C THR A 73 0.24 -4.34 9.61
N ILE A 74 1.00 -5.43 9.80
CA ILE A 74 0.93 -6.61 8.92
C ILE A 74 -0.48 -7.21 8.94
N GLY A 75 -1.10 -7.34 10.12
CA GLY A 75 -2.46 -7.83 10.28
C GLY A 75 -3.51 -6.97 9.54
N ILE A 76 -3.43 -5.64 9.67
CA ILE A 76 -4.32 -4.70 8.97
C ILE A 76 -4.16 -4.80 7.46
N CYS A 77 -2.92 -4.90 6.97
CA CYS A 77 -2.64 -5.08 5.56
C CYS A 77 -3.20 -6.40 5.03
N ILE A 78 -2.94 -7.52 5.71
CA ILE A 78 -3.45 -8.84 5.33
C ILE A 78 -4.99 -8.87 5.36
N LEU A 79 -5.63 -8.31 6.39
CA LEU A 79 -7.09 -8.23 6.47
C LEU A 79 -7.67 -7.38 5.33
N SER A 80 -7.00 -6.30 4.94
CA SER A 80 -7.40 -5.47 3.81
C SER A 80 -7.30 -6.24 2.49
N PHE A 81 -6.27 -7.07 2.31
CA PHE A 81 -6.15 -7.98 1.16
C PHE A 81 -7.23 -9.08 1.17
N ILE A 82 -7.44 -9.77 2.30
CA ILE A 82 -8.44 -10.86 2.42
C ILE A 82 -9.86 -10.34 2.21
N LYS A 83 -10.20 -9.19 2.82
CA LYS A 83 -11.55 -8.59 2.68
C LYS A 83 -11.83 -8.20 1.23
N ARG A 84 -10.80 -7.86 0.46
CA ARG A 84 -10.89 -7.57 -0.97
C ARG A 84 -10.99 -8.82 -1.84
N GLU A 85 -10.27 -9.90 -1.54
CA GLU A 85 -10.50 -11.18 -2.24
C GLU A 85 -11.92 -11.70 -2.03
N LYS A 86 -12.48 -11.51 -0.83
CA LYS A 86 -13.85 -11.93 -0.51
C LYS A 86 -14.94 -11.02 -1.08
N ASN A 87 -14.66 -9.73 -1.27
CA ASN A 87 -15.60 -8.78 -1.87
C ASN A 87 -15.04 -8.24 -3.19
N GLN A 88 -15.31 -8.94 -4.30
CA GLN A 88 -14.96 -8.48 -5.65
C GLN A 88 -15.72 -7.22 -6.14
N ASN A 89 -16.47 -6.54 -5.25
CA ASN A 89 -17.42 -5.46 -5.58
C ASN A 89 -17.08 -4.10 -4.94
N PHE A 90 -15.83 -3.85 -4.54
CA PHE A 90 -15.38 -2.52 -4.09
C PHE A 90 -14.26 -1.97 -4.97
#